data_AF-A0A0B1S7T3-F1
#
_entry.id   AF-A0A0B1S7T3-F1
#
_cell.length_a   1.000
_cell.length_b   1.000
_cell.length_c   1.000
_cell.angle_alpha   90.00
_cell.angle_beta   90.00
_cell.angle_gamma   90.00
#
_symmetry.space_group_name_H-M   'P 1'
#
loop_
_entity.id
_entity.type
_entity.pdbx_description
1 polymer ?
#
loop_
_entity_poly.entity_id
_entity_poly.type
_entity_poly.pdbx_seq_one_letter_code
_entity_poly.pdbx_strand_id
1 'polypeptide(L)'
;MPVDALLKTMLDLNKDPTVEKLLKILSKKITNEAFADFLETERRTRSIVISGIEQGSDDMRPSERQTDLGNKHIDHHIQIKMKMENLLAFLLILSLLVTNL
;
A
#
# COMPACT_ATOMS: atom_id res chain seq x y z
N MET A 1 9.31 23.53 -7.68
CA MET A 1 8.45 24.23 -8.65
C MET A 1 7.08 23.57 -8.63
N PRO A 2 5.97 24.32 -8.43
CA PRO A 2 4.63 23.75 -8.43
C PRO A 2 4.30 23.07 -9.77
N VAL A 3 3.54 21.97 -9.77
CA VAL A 3 3.16 21.24 -10.99
C VAL A 3 2.44 22.16 -11.98
N ASP A 4 1.59 23.05 -11.48
CA ASP A 4 0.87 24.03 -12.30
C ASP A 4 1.81 25.04 -12.97
N ALA A 5 2.87 25.46 -12.27
CA ALA A 5 3.89 26.33 -12.84
C ALA A 5 4.69 25.60 -13.93
N LEU A 6 4.97 24.31 -13.76
CA LEU A 6 5.63 23.48 -14.76
C LEU A 6 4.78 23.30 -16.01
N LEU A 7 3.50 22.96 -15.84
CA LEU A 7 2.56 22.82 -16.94
C LEU A 7 2.43 24.12 -17.72
N LYS A 8 2.30 25.25 -17.01
CA LYS A 8 2.23 26.58 -17.63
C LYS A 8 3.49 26.88 -18.44
N THR A 9 4.68 26.68 -17.87
CA THR A 9 5.94 26.90 -18.60
C THR A 9 6.07 25.99 -19.83
N MET A 10 5.66 24.72 -19.74
CA MET A 10 5.65 23.81 -20.88
C MET A 10 4.68 24.24 -21.98
N LEU A 11 3.50 24.75 -21.61
CA LEU A 11 2.52 25.28 -22.57
C LEU A 11 3.00 26.58 -23.22
N ASP A 12 3.62 27.48 -22.45
CA ASP A 12 4.13 28.77 -22.95
C ASP A 12 5.32 28.60 -23.92
N LEU A 13 6.15 27.56 -23.71
CA LEU A 13 7.31 27.25 -24.56
C LEU A 13 6.94 26.40 -25.79
N ASN A 14 5.82 25.69 -25.75
CA ASN A 14 5.46 24.74 -26.80
C ASN A 14 4.69 25.42 -27.94
N LYS A 15 5.17 25.25 -29.17
CA LYS A 15 4.50 25.76 -30.39
C LYS A 15 3.69 24.70 -31.12
N ASP A 16 3.79 23.43 -30.71
CA ASP A 16 3.11 22.31 -31.37
C ASP A 16 1.71 22.09 -30.75
N PRO A 17 0.61 22.28 -31.51
CA PRO A 17 -0.75 22.09 -31.02
C PRO A 17 -1.05 20.63 -30.59
N THR A 18 -0.31 19.65 -31.13
CA THR A 18 -0.44 18.24 -30.75
C THR A 18 0.12 18.00 -29.35
N VAL A 19 1.30 18.53 -29.08
CA VAL A 19 1.95 18.44 -27.76
C VAL A 19 1.12 19.18 -26.72
N GLU A 20 0.54 20.33 -27.06
CA GLU A 20 -0.37 21.07 -26.17
C GLU A 20 -1.59 20.23 -25.77
N LYS A 21 -2.19 19.53 -26.74
CA LYS A 21 -3.35 18.65 -26.52
C LYS A 21 -2.99 17.47 -25.63
N LEU A 22 -1.82 16.86 -25.85
CA LEU A 22 -1.31 15.77 -25.03
C LEU A 22 -1.02 16.22 -23.59
N LEU A 23 -0.39 17.38 -23.39
CA LEU A 23 -0.11 17.95 -22.07
C LEU A 23 -1.41 18.26 -21.30
N LYS A 24 -2.42 18.80 -21.97
CA LYS A 24 -3.75 19.03 -21.37
C LYS A 24 -4.42 17.72 -20.95
N ILE A 25 -4.36 16.67 -21.77
CA ILE A 25 -4.90 15.35 -21.40
C ILE A 25 -4.12 14.75 -20.23
N LEU A 26 -2.80 14.87 -20.23
CA LEU A 26 -1.93 14.37 -19.17
C LEU A 26 -2.21 15.08 -17.84
N SER A 27 -2.38 16.41 -17.85
CA SER A 27 -2.72 17.18 -16.65
C SER A 27 -4.03 16.75 -16.00
N LYS A 28 -5.01 16.31 -16.79
CA LYS A 28 -6.29 15.77 -16.30
C LYS A 28 -6.15 14.35 -15.72
N LYS A 29 -5.14 13.59 -16.15
CA LYS A 29 -4.88 12.22 -15.67
C LYS A 29 -4.00 12.19 -14.42
N ILE A 30 -3.08 13.14 -14.29
CA ILE A 30 -2.18 13.27 -13.16
C ILE A 30 -2.71 14.37 -12.25
N THR A 31 -3.91 14.17 -11.69
CA THR A 31 -4.34 15.02 -10.57
C THR A 31 -3.60 14.57 -9.32
N ASN A 32 -3.23 15.52 -8.46
CA ASN A 32 -2.59 15.19 -7.18
C ASN A 32 -3.46 14.25 -6.34
N GLU A 33 -4.78 14.37 -6.45
CA GLU A 33 -5.77 13.51 -5.81
C GLU A 33 -5.68 12.07 -6.31
N ALA A 34 -5.69 11.84 -7.64
CA ALA A 34 -5.60 10.49 -8.19
C ALA A 34 -4.28 9.79 -7.83
N PHE A 35 -3.19 10.56 -7.76
CA PHE A 35 -1.89 10.02 -7.35
C PHE A 35 -1.81 9.76 -5.84
N ALA A 36 -2.36 10.65 -5.01
CA ALA A 36 -2.43 10.46 -3.56
C ALA A 36 -3.31 9.25 -3.20
N ASP A 37 -4.46 9.11 -3.84
CA ASP A 37 -5.36 7.97 -3.65
C ASP A 37 -4.71 6.66 -4.09
N PHE A 38 -3.99 6.67 -5.22
CA PHE A 38 -3.20 5.52 -5.65
C PHE A 38 -2.13 5.15 -4.62
N LEU A 39 -1.39 6.12 -4.09
CA LEU A 39 -0.36 5.88 -3.07
C LEU A 39 -0.95 5.35 -1.76
N GLU A 40 -2.07 5.90 -1.29
CA GLU A 40 -2.77 5.39 -0.11
C GLU A 40 -3.30 3.97 -0.34
N THR A 41 -3.85 3.70 -1.53
CA THR A 41 -4.34 2.38 -1.92
C THR A 41 -3.21 1.36 -1.96
N GLU A 42 -2.07 1.70 -2.56
CA GLU A 42 -0.87 0.85 -2.57
C GLU A 42 -0.34 0.61 -1.15
N ARG A 43 -0.30 1.66 -0.31
CA ARG A 43 0.12 1.55 1.09
C ARG A 43 -0.80 0.61 1.88
N ARG A 44 -2.11 0.73 1.71
CA ARG A 44 -3.11 -0.15 2.35
C ARG A 44 -3.05 -1.57 1.85
N THR A 45 -2.88 -1.77 0.54
CA THR A 45 -2.77 -3.10 -0.07
C THR A 45 -1.58 -3.89 0.48
N ARG A 46 -0.51 -3.19 0.88
CA ARG A 46 0.72 -3.79 1.42
C ARG A 46 0.82 -3.75 2.95
N SER A 47 -0.21 -3.26 3.65
CA SER A 47 -0.22 -3.19 5.10
C SER A 47 -1.34 -4.05 5.67
N ILE A 48 -1.01 -4.79 6.74
CA ILE A 48 -1.97 -5.57 7.50
C ILE A 48 -2.15 -4.85 8.84
N VAL A 49 -3.38 -4.43 9.12
CA VAL A 49 -3.74 -3.84 10.42
C VAL A 49 -4.04 -4.99 11.39
N ILE A 50 -3.25 -5.11 12.45
CA ILE A 50 -3.47 -6.09 13.52
C ILE A 50 -4.16 -5.36 14.69
N SER A 51 -5.44 -5.65 14.88
CA SER A 51 -6.26 -5.11 15.98
C SER A 51 -6.51 -6.15 17.06
N GLY A 52 -6.86 -5.71 18.28
CA GLY A 52 -7.19 -6.62 19.39
C GLY A 52 -5.98 -7.16 20.16
N ILE A 53 -4.79 -6.58 19.95
CA ILE A 53 -3.63 -6.86 20.80
C ILE A 53 -3.86 -6.17 22.16
N GLU A 54 -3.94 -6.95 23.24
CA GLU A 54 -3.99 -6.41 24.59
C GLU A 54 -2.74 -5.58 24.89
N GLN A 55 -2.93 -4.35 25.34
CA GLN A 55 -1.82 -3.50 25.78
C GLN A 55 -1.20 -4.05 27.06
N GLY A 56 0.09 -3.79 27.26
CA GLY A 56 0.75 -4.05 28.53
C GLY A 56 0.08 -3.30 29.67
N SER A 57 0.18 -3.84 30.89
CA SER A 57 -0.39 -3.22 32.10
C SER A 57 0.07 -1.77 32.28
N ASP A 58 -0.81 -0.92 32.83
CA ASP A 58 -0.48 0.46 33.18
C ASP A 58 0.65 0.57 34.22
N ASP A 59 0.86 -0.49 35.00
CA ASP A 59 1.95 -0.59 35.97
C ASP A 59 3.32 -0.80 35.33
N MET A 60 3.36 -1.17 34.04
CA MET A 60 4.61 -1.37 33.31
C MET A 60 5.24 -0.03 32.91
N ARG A 61 6.57 0.03 32.95
CA ARG A 61 7.30 1.19 32.45
C ARG A 61 7.04 1.36 30.96
N PRO A 62 7.05 2.59 30.42
CA PRO A 62 6.83 2.82 29.00
C PRO A 62 7.74 1.99 28.08
N SER A 63 9.01 1.79 28.48
CA SER A 63 9.95 0.93 27.75
C SER A 63 9.53 -0.54 27.72
N GLU A 64 9.01 -1.06 28.83
CA GLU A 64 8.57 -2.45 28.96
C GLU A 64 7.30 -2.70 28.16
N ARG A 65 6.36 -1.73 28.16
CA ARG A 65 5.17 -1.75 27.30
C ARG A 65 5.55 -1.77 25.81
N GLN A 66 6.56 -1.01 25.43
CA GLN A 66 7.01 -0.96 24.04
C GLN A 66 7.65 -2.29 23.60
N THR A 67 8.45 -2.92 24.47
CA THR A 67 9.01 -4.25 24.21
C THR A 67 7.92 -5.33 24.15
N ASP A 68 6.97 -5.33 25.08
CA ASP A 68 5.84 -6.27 25.10
C ASP A 68 5.00 -6.19 23.81
N LEU A 69 4.61 -4.98 23.40
CA LEU A 69 3.90 -4.76 22.15
C LEU A 69 4.72 -5.22 20.92
N GLY A 70 6.03 -4.96 20.91
CA GLY A 70 6.92 -5.40 19.85
C GLY A 70 6.96 -6.93 19.71
N ASN A 71 7.07 -7.65 20.83
CA ASN A 71 7.07 -9.11 20.85
C ASN A 71 5.73 -9.68 20.38
N LYS A 72 4.61 -9.16 20.90
CA LYS A 72 3.26 -9.56 20.47
C LYS A 72 3.06 -9.33 18.97
N HIS A 73 3.60 -8.25 18.42
CA HIS A 73 3.53 -7.95 16.98
C HIS A 73 4.34 -8.96 16.14
N ILE A 74 5.53 -9.34 16.59
CA ILE A 74 6.35 -10.37 15.93
C ILE A 74 5.62 -11.73 15.92
N ASP A 75 5.04 -12.12 17.06
CA ASP A 75 4.32 -13.38 17.18
C ASP A 75 3.11 -13.43 16.23
N HIS A 76 2.33 -12.35 16.16
CA HIS A 76 1.19 -12.26 15.23
C HIS A 76 1.64 -12.26 13.77
N HIS A 77 2.75 -11.58 13.45
CA HIS A 77 3.31 -11.59 12.10
C HIS A 77 3.67 -13.02 11.66
N ILE A 78 4.33 -13.78 12.54
CA ILE A 78 4.69 -15.18 12.28
C ILE A 78 3.42 -16.05 12.08
N GLN A 79 2.39 -15.88 12.92
CA GLN A 79 1.13 -16.61 12.77
C GLN A 79 0.42 -16.31 11.44
N ILE A 80 0.36 -15.04 11.04
CA ILE A 80 -0.24 -14.64 9.76
C ILE A 80 0.52 -15.27 8.60
N LYS A 81 1.86 -15.21 8.65
CA LYS A 81 2.72 -15.81 7.62
C LYS A 81 2.44 -17.31 7.47
N MET A 82 2.45 -18.07 8.57
CA MET A 82 2.17 -19.51 8.55
C MET A 82 0.77 -19.82 8.02
N LYS A 83 -0.26 -19.05 8.41
CA LYS A 83 -1.62 -19.24 7.89
C LYS A 83 -1.70 -18.99 6.38
N MET A 84 -1.04 -17.96 5.86
CA MET A 84 -1.03 -17.70 4.42
C MET A 84 -0.30 -18.80 3.65
N GLU A 85 0.85 -19.27 4.13
CA GLU A 85 1.58 -20.38 3.51
C GLU A 85 0.74 -21.66 3.46
N ASN A 86 0.05 -21.99 4.55
CA ASN A 86 -0.85 -23.15 4.60
C ASN A 86 -2.04 -22.99 3.64
N LEU A 87 -2.62 -21.80 3.54
CA LEU A 87 -3.71 -21.52 2.61
C LEU A 87 -3.26 -21.67 1.15
N LEU A 88 -2.06 -21.17 0.82
CA LEU A 88 -1.47 -21.32 -0.51
C LEU A 88 -1.21 -22.79 -0.85
N ALA A 89 -0.65 -23.56 0.09
CA ALA A 89 -0.45 -25.00 -0.09
C ALA A 89 -1.77 -25.74 -0.34
N PHE A 90 -2.82 -25.39 0.42
CA PHE A 90 -4.15 -25.96 0.23
C PHE A 90 -4.73 -25.64 -1.15
N LEU A 91 -4.65 -24.39 -1.61
CA LEU A 91 -5.12 -23.98 -2.93
C LEU A 91 -4.36 -24.68 -4.06
N LEU A 92 -3.04 -24.87 -3.90
CA LEU A 92 -2.22 -25.61 -4.85
C LEU A 92 -2.70 -27.06 -4.97
N ILE A 93 -2.90 -27.74 -3.84
CA ILE A 93 -3.41 -29.12 -3.81
C ILE A 93 -4.79 -29.21 -4.48
N LEU A 94 -5.68 -28.27 -4.17
CA LEU A 94 -7.02 -28.23 -4.78
C LEU A 94 -6.93 -28.05 -6.30
N SER A 95 -6.05 -27.18 -6.78
CA SER A 95 -5.86 -26.93 -8.22
C SER A 95 -5.34 -28.18 -8.96
N LEU A 96 -4.42 -28.92 -8.34
CA LEU A 96 -3.90 -30.18 -8.88
C LEU A 96 -4.97 -31.26 -8.90
N LEU A 97 -5.85 -31.31 -7.89
CA LEU A 97 -6.95 -32.27 -7.86
C LEU A 97 -7.97 -32.01 -8.97
N VAL A 98 -8.28 -30.74 -9.25
CA VAL A 98 -9.22 -30.33 -10.30
C VAL A 98 -8.65 -30.53 -11.71
N THR A 99 -7.34 -30.40 -11.91
CA THR A 99 -6.71 -30.60 -13.23
C THR A 99 -6.43 -32.07 -13.58
N ASN A 100 -6.51 -32.98 -12.61
CA ASN A 100 -6.34 -34.43 -12.82
C ASN A 100 -7.67 -35.21 -12.86
N LEU A 101 -8.82 -34.51 -12.89
CA LEU A 101 -10.15 -35.07 -13.21
C LEU A 101 -10.53 -34.73 -14.66
#